data_AF-A0A920TMC1-F1
#
_entry.id   AF-A0A920TMC1-F1
#
_cell.length_a   1.000
_cell.length_b   1.000
_cell.length_c   1.000
_cell.angle_alpha   90.00
_cell.angle_beta   90.00
_cell.angle_gamma   90.00
#
_symmetry.space_group_name_H-M   'P 1'
#
loop_
_entity.id
_entity.type
_entity.pdbx_description
1 polymer ?
#
loop_
_entity_poly.entity_id
_entity_poly.type
_entity_poly.pdbx_seq_one_letter_code
_entity_poly.pdbx_strand_id
1 'polypeptide(L)' 'MIHFPSPIILAPIGAQQRVHPEGELATANAAAKRKQLMIASMMTSYSFTEIATIGGTTLVSDLRISTYRDDGTYAEFS' A
#
# COMPACT_ATOMS: atom_id res chain seq x y z
N MET A 1 21.86 5.35 4.53
CA MET A 1 21.37 4.06 4.01
C MET A 1 20.28 3.57 4.96
N ILE A 2 19.07 3.29 4.46
CA ILE A 2 17.97 2.79 5.30
C ILE A 2 18.21 1.29 5.55
N HIS A 3 18.11 0.84 6.80
CA HIS A 3 18.31 -0.55 7.20
C HIS A 3 17.10 -1.03 7.98
N PHE A 4 16.45 -2.09 7.49
CA PHE A 4 15.36 -2.76 8.20
C PHE A 4 15.90 -3.97 8.97
N PRO A 5 15.40 -4.24 10.19
CA PRO A 5 15.88 -5.32 11.05
C PRO A 5 15.55 -6.73 10.52
N SER A 6 14.77 -6.85 9.44
CA SER A 6 14.27 -8.10 8.89
C SER A 6 14.17 -8.01 7.36
N PRO A 7 14.41 -9.12 6.63
CA PRO A 7 14.20 -9.19 5.18
C PRO A 7 12.73 -9.45 4.80
N ILE A 8 11.81 -9.50 5.77
CA ILE A 8 10.38 -9.69 5.53
C ILE A 8 9.74 -8.33 5.22
N ILE A 9 8.90 -8.29 4.19
CA ILE A 9 8.20 -7.07 3.75
C ILE A 9 6.71 -7.35 3.59
N LEU A 10 5.87 -6.32 3.73
CA LEU A 10 4.44 -6.41 3.47
C LEU A 10 4.19 -6.05 1.99
N ALA A 11 3.66 -7.02 1.24
CA ALA A 11 3.30 -6.87 -0.17
C ALA A 11 2.14 -5.87 -0.37
N PRO A 12 2.03 -5.24 -1.55
CA PRO A 12 0.95 -4.30 -1.83
C PRO A 12 -0.38 -5.03 -1.99
N ILE A 13 -1.28 -4.80 -1.03
CA ILE A 13 -2.66 -5.29 -1.05
C ILE A 13 -3.59 -4.09 -0.87
N GLY A 14 -4.44 -3.83 -1.85
CA GLY A 14 -5.46 -2.78 -1.79
C GLY A 14 -6.77 -3.25 -1.14
N ALA A 15 -7.71 -2.32 -0.97
CA ALA A 15 -9.04 -2.55 -0.42
C ALA A 15 -9.04 -3.30 0.94
N GLN A 16 -8.07 -3.01 1.82
CA GLN A 16 -7.93 -3.74 3.09
C GLN A 16 -9.09 -3.50 4.06
N GLN A 17 -9.88 -2.45 3.85
CA GLN A 17 -11.13 -2.22 4.58
C GLN A 17 -12.16 -3.34 4.42
N ARG A 18 -12.03 -4.18 3.38
CA ARG A 18 -12.86 -5.39 3.22
C ARG A 18 -12.54 -6.47 4.27
N VAL A 19 -11.36 -6.41 4.87
CA VAL A 19 -10.87 -7.40 5.85
C VAL A 19 -10.88 -6.84 7.27
N HIS A 20 -10.53 -5.56 7.44
CA HIS A 20 -10.46 -4.91 8.76
C HIS A 20 -10.94 -3.46 8.67
N PRO A 21 -11.73 -2.92 9.62
CA PRO A 21 -12.29 -1.57 9.53
C PRO A 21 -11.27 -0.44 9.33
N GLU A 22 -10.10 -0.54 9.97
CA GLU A 22 -9.01 0.43 9.83
C GLU A 22 -8.17 0.23 8.54
N GLY A 23 -8.42 -0.85 7.80
CA GLY A 23 -7.76 -1.16 6.52
C GLY A 23 -6.24 -0.96 6.53
N GLU A 24 -5.76 -0.21 5.54
CA GLU A 24 -4.35 0.05 5.31
C GLU A 24 -3.70 0.84 6.46
N LEU A 25 -4.46 1.61 7.24
CA LEU A 25 -3.94 2.35 8.39
C LEU A 25 -3.47 1.40 9.49
N ALA A 26 -4.20 0.32 9.75
CA ALA A 26 -3.78 -0.71 10.70
C ALA A 26 -2.51 -1.41 10.24
N THR A 27 -2.42 -1.74 8.95
CA THR A 27 -1.23 -2.37 8.36
C THR A 27 -0.02 -1.44 8.42
N ALA A 28 -0.18 -0.15 8.10
CA ALA A 28 0.88 0.85 8.19
C ALA A 28 1.38 1.05 9.62
N ASN A 29 0.46 1.12 10.59
CA ASN A 29 0.79 1.19 12.01
C ASN A 29 1.59 -0.05 12.48
N ALA A 30 1.17 -1.24 12.07
CA ALA A 30 1.86 -2.47 12.39
C ALA A 30 3.26 -2.55 11.77
N ALA A 31 3.40 -2.12 10.51
CA ALA A 31 4.67 -2.04 9.79
C ALA A 31 5.65 -1.09 10.51
N ALA A 32 5.20 0.12 10.84
CA ALA A 32 6.00 1.10 11.58
C ALA A 32 6.45 0.55 12.95
N LYS A 33 5.53 0.00 13.74
CA LYS A 33 5.84 -0.58 15.06
C LYS A 33 6.84 -1.73 14.98
N ARG A 34 6.73 -2.58 13.95
CA ARG A 34 7.65 -3.71 13.73
C ARG A 34 8.87 -3.36 12.89
N LYS A 35 9.01 -2.09 12.48
CA LYS A 35 10.08 -1.60 11.59
C LYS A 35 10.19 -2.46 10.32
N GLN A 36 9.06 -2.92 9.79
CA GLN A 36 9.03 -3.67 8.53
C GLN A 36 8.71 -2.70 7.39
N LEU A 37 9.28 -2.96 6.21
CA LEU A 37 8.88 -2.24 5.01
C LEU A 37 7.46 -2.65 4.60
N MET A 38 6.62 -1.67 4.29
CA MET A 38 5.30 -1.85 3.69
C MET A 38 5.30 -1.21 2.30
N ILE A 39 4.74 -1.93 1.34
CA ILE A 39 4.42 -1.38 0.02
C ILE A 39 2.91 -1.09 -0.01
N ALA A 40 2.54 0.16 -0.23
CA ALA A 40 1.15 0.58 -0.39
C ALA A 40 0.69 0.32 -1.83
N SER A 41 -0.52 -0.22 -1.97
CA SER A 41 -1.14 -0.47 -3.28
C SER A 41 -1.62 0.81 -3.94
N MET A 42 -1.60 0.90 -5.27
CA MET A 42 -2.35 1.92 -6.03
C MET A 42 -3.88 1.82 -5.89
N MET A 43 -4.39 0.75 -5.24
CA MET A 43 -5.80 0.51 -4.96
C MET A 43 -6.11 0.55 -3.45
N THR A 44 -5.42 1.41 -2.69
CA THR A 44 -5.69 1.59 -1.25
C THR A 44 -7.05 2.23 -1.00
N SER A 45 -7.70 1.89 0.12
CA SER A 45 -8.92 2.57 0.57
C SER A 45 -8.67 3.96 1.15
N TYR A 46 -7.44 4.27 1.53
CA TYR A 46 -7.00 5.57 2.05
C TYR A 46 -6.00 6.24 1.10
N SER A 47 -5.85 7.56 1.21
CA SER A 47 -4.82 8.29 0.46
C SER A 47 -3.40 7.91 0.93
N PHE A 48 -2.42 8.02 0.03
CA PHE A 48 -1.02 7.79 0.41
C PHE A 48 -0.55 8.70 1.55
N THR A 49 -1.05 9.93 1.61
CA THR A 49 -0.73 10.86 2.70
C THR A 49 -1.20 10.33 4.05
N GLU A 50 -2.46 9.88 4.15
CA GLU A 50 -3.00 9.31 5.40
C GLU A 50 -2.21 8.08 5.85
N ILE A 51 -1.89 7.19 4.91
CA ILE A 51 -1.11 5.98 5.20
C ILE A 51 0.33 6.36 5.61
N ALA A 52 0.96 7.32 4.94
CA ALA A 52 2.32 7.78 5.25
C ALA A 52 2.41 8.54 6.59
N THR A 53 1.37 9.26 7.00
CA THR A 53 1.31 9.89 8.32
C THR A 53 1.42 8.85 9.45
N ILE A 54 0.92 7.63 9.23
CA ILE A 54 0.98 6.53 10.20
C ILE A 54 2.23 5.67 10.01
N GLY A 55 2.55 5.32 8.76
CA GLY A 55 3.66 4.44 8.41
C GLY A 55 5.04 5.10 8.48
N GLY A 56 5.13 6.43 8.33
CA GLY A 56 6.40 7.13 8.31
C GLY A 56 7.33 6.66 7.18
N THR A 57 8.59 6.39 7.52
CA THR A 57 9.64 6.04 6.54
C THR A 57 9.60 4.58 6.05
N THR A 58 8.67 3.76 6.54
CA THR A 58 8.51 2.36 6.11
C THR A 58 7.62 2.19 4.88
N LEU A 59 7.26 3.28 4.18
CA LEU A 59 6.28 3.23 3.09
C LEU A 59 6.93 3.44 1.72
N VAL A 60 6.60 2.55 0.79
CA VAL A 60 6.87 2.66 -0.66
C VAL A 60 5.56 2.42 -1.40
N SER A 61 5.30 3.08 -2.54
CA SER A 61 4.14 2.80 -3.38
C SER A 61 4.50 1.85 -4.52
N ASP A 62 3.60 0.94 -4.87
CA ASP A 62 3.74 0.13 -6.09
C ASP A 62 3.32 0.92 -7.34
N LEU A 63 3.83 0.53 -8.52
CA LEU A 63 3.41 1.09 -9.80
C LEU A 63 2.49 0.10 -10.52
N ARG A 64 1.31 0.58 -10.90
CA ARG A 64 0.39 -0.15 -11.79
C ARG A 64 0.45 0.39 -13.20
N ILE A 65 0.62 -0.49 -14.19
CA ILE A 65 0.42 -0.17 -15.61
C ILE A 65 -1.04 -0.50 -15.94
N SER A 66 -1.85 0.51 -16.24
CA SER A 66 -3.20 0.27 -16.78
C SER A 66 -3.11 0.19 -18.30
N THR A 67 -3.74 -0.82 -18.90
CA THR A 67 -3.93 -0.84 -20.34
C THR A 67 -5.03 0.17 -20.70
N TYR A 68 -4.67 1.12 -21.56
CA TYR A 68 -5.62 2.00 -22.21
C TYR A 68 -6.24 1.25 -23.38
N ARG A 69 -7.57 1.26 -23.49
CA ARG A 69 -8.30 0.68 -24.60
C ARG A 69 -8.60 1.77 -25.63
N ASP A 70 -8.62 1.40 -26.90
CA ASP A 70 -8.86 2.35 -28.00
C ASP A 70 -10.26 3.00 -27.95
N ASP A 71 -11.20 2.41 -27.20
CA ASP A 71 -12.53 2.96 -26.92
C ASP A 71 -12.53 4.08 -25.86
N GLY A 72 -11.36 4.49 -25.37
CA GLY A 72 -11.22 5.53 -24.36
C GLY A 72 -11.40 5.05 -22.93
N THR A 73 -11.53 3.75 -22.71
CA THR A 73 -11.71 3.17 -21.37
C THR A 73 -10.43 2.50 -20.85
N TYR A 74 -10.32 2.39 -19.54
CA TYR A 74 -9.27 1.57 -18.91
C TYR A 74 -9.81 0.15 -18.73
N ALA A 75 -8.97 -0.86 -18.98
CA ALA A 75 -9.34 -2.22 -18.58
C ALA A 75 -9.42 -2.30 -17.05
N GLU A 76 -10.62 -2.53 -16.51
CA GLU A 76 -10.77 -2.96 -15.13
C GLU A 76 -10.20 -4.37 -15.02
N PHE A 77 -9.21 -4.54 -14.14
CA PHE A 77 -8.76 -5.86 -13.74
C PHE A 77 -9.65 -6.25 -12.56
N SER A 78 -10.53 -7.23 -12.82
CA SER A 78 -11.46 -7.84 -11.86
C SER A 78 -10.81 -8.24 -10.54
#